data_AF-L1QAB8-F1
#
_entry.id   AF-L1QAB8-F1
#
_cell.length_a   1.000
_cell.length_b   1.000
_cell.length_c   1.000
_cell.angle_alpha   90.00
_cell.angle_beta   90.00
_cell.angle_gamma   90.00
#
_symmetry.space_group_name_H-M   'P 1'
#
loop_
_entity.id
_entity.type
_entity.pdbx_description
1 polymer ?
#
loop_
_entity_poly.entity_id
_entity_poly.type
_entity_poly.pdbx_seq_one_letter_code
_entity_poly.pdbx_strand_id
1 'polypeptide(L)'
;MSKGRVTIPTDDNFLKETMEIAEKWGADGIRDCDGFKLPREIKGMAERIYSTYFVARGDNAWAEANKEELQQTYLMTKHHVAVEDKLTIKIMDGYFAEQVRPDTYHDIKTWWEVIDRTTDEVIDTDKWTYNEETEEVTINDVCKWHEYTVTFLAYCIWDPTQMYNHITNNWGDKPHEMPFDARKPKTNEYIFKAMHNWLDEHPEANVIRFTTFFYHFTLVFNDLAKEKFVDWFGYSSSVSPEALEAFREEKGYSLRPEHIVDQGYYNSTFRVPSREYMDYIDFQQKFVAENVKKLVDIVHQEGREAMMFLGDNWIGTEPYGKYFESIGLDGVVGSVGGGATLRMISDIPGVKYTEGRFLPYFFPDTFYEGNDPTIEAIENWVTARRAIMRKPVDRIGYGGYLSLAYKFPKFVECIEGVCNEFREIYDNIAGNKPYCGLKVAVLNCWGKLRTWQTHMVAHALWYKKIYTYLGIIESLSGMSVDVEFISFDDIKEN
;
A
#
# COMPACT_ATOMS: atom_id res chain seq x y z
N MET A 1 -26.28 -0.63 -20.72
CA MET A 1 -26.37 0.84 -20.48
C MET A 1 -25.29 1.55 -21.30
N SER A 2 -25.50 2.80 -21.76
CA SER A 2 -24.47 3.55 -22.53
C SER A 2 -23.56 4.43 -21.66
N LYS A 3 -23.91 4.66 -20.38
CA LYS A 3 -23.14 5.46 -19.42
C LYS A 3 -23.12 4.78 -18.05
N GLY A 4 -22.17 5.15 -17.20
CA GLY A 4 -22.02 4.68 -15.83
C GLY A 4 -20.88 3.69 -15.62
N ARG A 5 -20.55 3.45 -14.36
CA ARG A 5 -19.54 2.47 -13.89
C ARG A 5 -18.11 2.77 -14.35
N VAL A 6 -17.85 4.01 -14.75
CA VAL A 6 -16.56 4.45 -15.27
C VAL A 6 -16.12 5.71 -14.54
N THR A 7 -14.95 5.65 -13.91
CA THR A 7 -14.32 6.78 -13.24
C THR A 7 -13.11 7.28 -14.05
N ILE A 8 -13.03 8.58 -14.31
CA ILE A 8 -11.91 9.21 -15.04
C ILE A 8 -11.19 10.25 -14.19
N PRO A 9 -9.87 10.47 -14.40
CA PRO A 9 -9.17 11.58 -13.76
C PRO A 9 -9.47 12.91 -14.47
N THR A 10 -9.22 14.03 -13.78
CA THR A 10 -9.18 15.38 -14.36
C THR A 10 -7.87 16.07 -14.01
N ASP A 11 -7.45 17.02 -14.84
CA ASP A 11 -6.26 17.86 -14.64
C ASP A 11 -6.59 19.33 -14.44
N ASP A 12 -5.56 20.10 -14.05
CA ASP A 12 -5.62 21.56 -13.99
C ASP A 12 -5.90 22.16 -15.38
N ASN A 13 -6.82 23.12 -15.44
CA ASN A 13 -7.24 23.80 -16.66
C ASN A 13 -7.66 22.87 -17.82
N PHE A 14 -8.16 21.66 -17.51
CA PHE A 14 -8.50 20.63 -18.51
C PHE A 14 -9.96 20.15 -18.44
N LEU A 15 -10.84 20.94 -17.81
CA LEU A 15 -12.21 20.53 -17.51
C LEU A 15 -13.06 20.31 -18.76
N LYS A 16 -12.86 21.11 -19.83
CA LYS A 16 -13.64 20.98 -21.07
C LYS A 16 -13.37 19.63 -21.73
N GLU A 17 -12.09 19.31 -21.95
CA GLU A 17 -11.63 18.05 -22.54
C GLU A 17 -11.99 16.86 -21.62
N THR A 18 -11.97 17.06 -20.31
CA THR A 18 -12.48 16.06 -19.34
C THR A 18 -13.94 15.72 -19.60
N MET A 19 -14.80 16.71 -19.86
CA MET A 19 -16.21 16.46 -20.17
C MET A 19 -16.42 15.82 -21.55
N GLU A 20 -15.56 16.13 -22.53
CA GLU A 20 -15.56 15.43 -23.83
C GLU A 20 -15.24 13.94 -23.65
N ILE A 21 -14.23 13.62 -22.82
CA ILE A 21 -13.87 12.23 -22.49
C ILE A 21 -14.95 11.55 -21.65
N ALA A 22 -15.55 12.26 -20.68
CA ALA A 22 -16.63 11.73 -19.87
C ALA A 22 -17.82 11.30 -20.74
N GLU A 23 -18.21 12.11 -21.72
CA GLU A 23 -19.27 11.76 -22.67
C GLU A 23 -18.86 10.56 -23.53
N LYS A 24 -17.63 10.57 -24.06
CA LYS A 24 -17.13 9.54 -24.97
C LYS A 24 -16.99 8.17 -24.30
N TRP A 25 -16.41 8.12 -23.10
CA TRP A 25 -16.24 6.87 -22.35
C TRP A 25 -17.47 6.47 -21.54
N GLY A 26 -18.47 7.36 -21.45
CA GLY A 26 -19.66 7.17 -20.64
C GLY A 26 -19.36 7.18 -19.13
N ALA A 27 -18.45 8.06 -18.70
CA ALA A 27 -18.05 8.20 -17.30
C ALA A 27 -19.12 8.89 -16.46
N ASP A 28 -19.38 8.34 -15.28
CA ASP A 28 -20.23 8.90 -14.22
C ASP A 28 -19.44 9.32 -12.99
N GLY A 29 -18.14 8.95 -12.93
CA GLY A 29 -17.20 9.32 -11.90
C GLY A 29 -16.09 10.24 -12.43
N ILE A 30 -15.79 11.31 -11.70
CA ILE A 30 -14.61 12.15 -11.95
C ILE A 30 -13.77 12.25 -10.68
N ARG A 31 -12.44 12.14 -10.80
CA ARG A 31 -11.45 12.15 -9.71
C ARG A 31 -10.37 13.20 -9.95
N ASP A 32 -9.87 13.84 -8.90
CA ASP A 32 -8.61 14.60 -8.95
C ASP A 32 -7.41 13.74 -9.38
N CYS A 33 -6.42 14.37 -10.03
CA CYS A 33 -5.12 13.77 -10.34
C CYS A 33 -4.05 14.18 -9.32
N ASP A 34 -2.85 13.59 -9.44
CA ASP A 34 -1.77 13.80 -8.49
C ASP A 34 -1.22 15.24 -8.58
N GLY A 35 -1.29 15.96 -7.44
CA GLY A 35 -0.84 17.34 -7.33
C GLY A 35 -1.88 18.41 -7.71
N PHE A 36 -3.08 17.99 -8.12
CA PHE A 36 -4.19 18.89 -8.43
C PHE A 36 -5.40 18.63 -7.52
N LYS A 37 -6.20 19.67 -7.29
CA LYS A 37 -7.44 19.58 -6.51
C LYS A 37 -8.61 19.98 -7.39
N LEU A 38 -9.75 19.33 -7.18
CA LEU A 38 -10.94 19.57 -7.97
C LEU A 38 -11.38 21.05 -7.89
N PRO A 39 -11.73 21.67 -9.03
CA PRO A 39 -12.33 23.00 -9.02
C PRO A 39 -13.77 22.91 -8.49
N ARG A 40 -14.23 23.92 -7.74
CA ARG A 40 -15.57 23.93 -7.13
C ARG A 40 -16.68 23.82 -8.18
N GLU A 41 -16.43 24.30 -9.39
CA GLU A 41 -17.33 24.23 -10.53
C GLU A 41 -17.68 22.79 -10.93
N ILE A 42 -16.87 21.79 -10.56
CA ILE A 42 -17.13 20.39 -10.91
C ILE A 42 -18.35 19.80 -10.20
N LYS A 43 -18.85 20.49 -9.15
CA LYS A 43 -20.00 20.05 -8.38
C LYS A 43 -21.21 19.83 -9.28
N GLY A 44 -21.71 18.60 -9.31
CA GLY A 44 -22.88 18.21 -10.11
C GLY A 44 -22.60 17.99 -11.60
N MET A 45 -21.34 18.08 -12.05
CA MET A 45 -20.96 17.75 -13.43
C MET A 45 -20.92 16.24 -13.71
N ALA A 46 -20.76 15.43 -12.65
CA ALA A 46 -20.86 13.97 -12.67
C ALA A 46 -21.63 13.49 -11.44
N GLU A 47 -22.18 12.28 -11.52
CA GLU A 47 -22.92 11.67 -10.40
C GLU A 47 -22.00 11.45 -9.20
N ARG A 48 -20.75 11.05 -9.47
CA ARG A 48 -19.76 10.73 -8.45
C ARG A 48 -18.53 11.62 -8.63
N ILE A 49 -18.30 12.48 -7.66
CA ILE A 49 -17.14 13.37 -7.58
C ILE A 49 -16.23 12.83 -6.48
N TYR A 50 -15.13 12.24 -6.91
CA TYR A 50 -14.13 11.62 -6.07
C TYR A 50 -13.06 12.65 -5.74
N SER A 51 -12.70 12.75 -4.46
CA SER A 51 -11.47 13.46 -4.11
C SER A 51 -10.54 12.59 -3.28
N THR A 52 -9.27 12.67 -3.64
CA THR A 52 -8.18 11.95 -3.00
C THR A 52 -7.87 12.60 -1.66
N TYR A 53 -7.95 11.81 -0.59
CA TYR A 53 -7.59 12.21 0.76
C TYR A 53 -6.40 11.40 1.27
N PHE A 54 -5.37 12.10 1.75
CA PHE A 54 -4.17 11.52 2.35
C PHE A 54 -4.26 11.68 3.86
N VAL A 55 -4.42 10.56 4.58
CA VAL A 55 -4.71 10.60 6.02
C VAL A 55 -3.48 10.89 6.85
N ALA A 56 -2.35 10.25 6.53
CA ALA A 56 -1.15 10.25 7.34
C ALA A 56 -0.01 11.13 6.78
N ARG A 57 -0.31 12.02 5.82
CA ARG A 57 0.64 12.99 5.25
C ARG A 57 -0.08 14.18 4.60
N GLY A 58 0.68 15.15 4.10
CA GLY A 58 0.17 16.30 3.35
C GLY A 58 0.10 17.60 4.15
N ASP A 59 0.36 17.57 5.46
CA ASP A 59 0.55 18.75 6.30
C ASP A 59 1.95 18.73 6.96
N ASN A 60 2.92 19.29 6.24
CA ASN A 60 4.29 19.41 6.76
C ASN A 60 4.38 20.35 7.96
N ALA A 61 3.48 21.32 8.13
CA ALA A 61 3.52 22.22 9.28
C ALA A 61 3.21 21.46 10.57
N TRP A 62 2.22 20.55 10.54
CA TRP A 62 1.97 19.62 11.64
C TRP A 62 3.15 18.69 11.89
N ALA A 63 3.67 18.06 10.84
CA ALA A 63 4.75 17.08 10.94
C ALA A 63 6.08 17.70 11.45
N GLU A 64 6.46 18.89 10.98
CA GLU A 64 7.64 19.61 11.48
C GLU A 64 7.52 19.99 12.95
N ALA A 65 6.30 20.31 13.41
CA ALA A 65 6.04 20.68 14.80
C ALA A 65 5.97 19.48 15.77
N ASN A 66 5.80 18.25 15.26
CA ASN A 66 5.64 17.03 16.04
C ASN A 66 6.53 15.89 15.50
N LYS A 67 7.84 16.14 15.37
CA LYS A 67 8.80 15.17 14.79
C LYS A 67 8.90 13.85 15.55
N GLU A 68 8.56 13.85 16.83
CA GLU A 68 8.47 12.66 17.69
C GLU A 68 7.28 11.76 17.37
N GLU A 69 6.31 12.26 16.58
CA GLU A 69 5.11 11.55 16.17
C GLU A 69 5.12 11.16 14.69
N LEU A 70 6.29 11.20 14.03
CA LEU A 70 6.46 10.64 12.69
C LEU A 70 6.43 9.11 12.72
N GLN A 71 6.09 8.51 11.58
CA GLN A 71 6.14 7.06 11.41
C GLN A 71 7.55 6.53 11.58
N GLN A 72 7.66 5.28 12.02
CA GLN A 72 8.94 4.63 12.25
C GLN A 72 8.98 3.27 11.56
N THR A 73 10.20 2.80 11.31
CA THR A 73 10.47 1.51 10.67
C THR A 73 11.71 0.88 11.27
N TYR A 74 11.71 -0.44 11.40
CA TYR A 74 12.92 -1.18 11.78
C TYR A 74 13.80 -1.43 10.55
N LEU A 75 15.08 -1.10 10.66
CA LEU A 75 16.10 -1.33 9.64
C LEU A 75 17.22 -2.19 10.20
N MET A 76 17.88 -2.96 9.33
CA MET A 76 19.01 -3.80 9.68
C MET A 76 20.23 -3.46 8.82
N THR A 77 21.42 -3.41 9.43
CA THR A 77 22.66 -3.26 8.66
C THR A 77 22.91 -4.49 7.77
N LYS A 78 23.86 -4.37 6.83
CA LYS A 78 24.44 -5.55 6.20
C LYS A 78 25.13 -6.42 7.27
N HIS A 79 25.49 -7.65 6.90
CA HIS A 79 26.35 -8.49 7.72
C HIS A 79 27.78 -7.94 7.69
N HIS A 80 28.37 -7.75 8.88
CA HIS A 80 29.74 -7.27 9.03
C HIS A 80 30.59 -8.32 9.73
N VAL A 81 31.66 -8.78 9.07
CA VAL A 81 32.60 -9.75 9.65
C VAL A 81 33.56 -9.02 10.59
N ALA A 82 33.65 -9.47 11.84
CA ALA A 82 34.68 -9.02 12.77
C ALA A 82 36.03 -9.63 12.40
N VAL A 83 37.04 -8.81 12.10
CA VAL A 83 38.43 -9.28 11.88
C VAL A 83 39.35 -9.02 13.08
N GLU A 84 38.85 -8.19 14.00
CA GLU A 84 39.46 -7.82 15.28
C GLU A 84 38.51 -8.17 16.42
N ASP A 85 38.90 -7.86 17.66
CA ASP A 85 38.08 -8.01 18.89
C ASP A 85 37.10 -6.84 19.11
N LYS A 86 37.12 -5.86 18.20
CA LYS A 86 36.22 -4.72 18.13
C LYS A 86 35.68 -4.56 16.71
N LEU A 87 34.41 -4.22 16.58
CA LEU A 87 33.77 -3.97 15.29
C LEU A 87 32.99 -2.66 15.33
N THR A 88 33.21 -1.81 14.33
CA THR A 88 32.46 -0.55 14.15
C THR A 88 31.63 -0.64 12.87
N ILE A 89 30.33 -0.37 12.98
CA ILE A 89 29.35 -0.49 11.90
C ILE A 89 28.64 0.84 11.73
N LYS A 90 28.73 1.44 10.54
CA LYS A 90 27.94 2.62 10.17
C LYS A 90 26.52 2.17 9.79
N ILE A 91 25.53 2.49 10.62
CA ILE A 91 24.20 1.88 10.52
C ILE A 91 23.38 2.36 9.32
N MET A 92 23.66 3.59 8.87
CA MET A 92 23.02 4.20 7.69
C MET A 92 23.67 3.82 6.35
N ASP A 93 24.70 2.95 6.34
CA ASP A 93 25.34 2.53 5.10
C ASP A 93 24.36 1.89 4.11
N GLY A 94 24.21 2.52 2.93
CA GLY A 94 23.31 2.09 1.86
C GLY A 94 21.83 2.34 2.14
N TYR A 95 21.47 3.21 3.09
CA TYR A 95 20.12 3.73 3.29
C TYR A 95 20.01 5.17 2.79
N PHE A 96 18.82 5.55 2.31
CA PHE A 96 18.59 6.91 1.82
C PHE A 96 18.36 7.88 2.98
N ALA A 97 19.34 8.76 3.24
CA ALA A 97 19.29 9.69 4.36
C ALA A 97 18.17 10.75 4.26
N GLU A 98 17.59 10.95 3.08
CA GLU A 98 16.41 11.82 2.91
C GLU A 98 15.10 11.08 3.19
N GLN A 99 15.10 9.74 3.20
CA GLN A 99 13.91 8.95 3.52
C GLN A 99 13.81 8.64 5.01
N VAL A 100 14.93 8.28 5.64
CA VAL A 100 14.95 7.75 7.00
C VAL A 100 16.08 8.33 7.83
N ARG A 101 15.86 8.42 9.14
CA ARG A 101 16.84 8.88 10.12
C ARG A 101 16.79 8.01 11.38
N PRO A 102 17.93 7.56 11.94
CA PRO A 102 17.93 6.80 13.19
C PRO A 102 17.14 7.49 14.30
N ASP A 103 16.38 6.72 15.06
CA ASP A 103 15.64 7.21 16.22
C ASP A 103 16.53 7.13 17.47
N THR A 104 16.99 8.29 17.93
CA THR A 104 17.69 8.48 19.21
C THR A 104 16.85 9.21 20.25
N TYR A 105 15.60 9.52 19.94
CA TYR A 105 14.68 10.09 20.92
C TYR A 105 14.26 9.03 21.94
N HIS A 106 14.03 7.81 21.49
CA HIS A 106 13.74 6.67 22.36
C HIS A 106 15.02 5.93 22.75
N ASP A 107 14.99 5.21 23.87
CA ASP A 107 16.15 4.48 24.39
C ASP A 107 16.60 3.37 23.42
N ILE A 108 17.75 3.60 22.77
CA ILE A 108 18.35 2.66 21.82
C ILE A 108 18.66 1.31 22.46
N LYS A 109 18.91 1.23 23.78
CA LYS A 109 19.20 -0.05 24.44
C LYS A 109 17.97 -0.92 24.62
N THR A 110 16.80 -0.30 24.64
CA THR A 110 15.51 -0.99 24.69
C THR A 110 15.06 -1.41 23.28
N TRP A 111 15.24 -0.54 22.30
CA TRP A 111 14.59 -0.70 20.99
C TRP A 111 15.50 -1.22 19.89
N TRP A 112 16.82 -1.19 20.04
CA TRP A 112 17.76 -1.70 19.05
C TRP A 112 18.35 -3.04 19.51
N GLU A 113 18.84 -3.82 18.57
CA GLU A 113 19.40 -5.15 18.84
C GLU A 113 20.67 -5.35 18.03
N VAL A 114 21.72 -5.85 18.68
CA VAL A 114 22.96 -6.27 18.02
C VAL A 114 23.02 -7.78 18.10
N ILE A 115 23.18 -8.46 16.98
CA ILE A 115 23.17 -9.93 16.91
C ILE A 115 24.46 -10.41 16.27
N ASP A 116 25.11 -11.37 16.92
CA ASP A 116 26.10 -12.24 16.29
C ASP A 116 25.35 -13.28 15.46
N ARG A 117 25.37 -13.10 14.15
CA ARG A 117 24.69 -13.95 13.17
C ARG A 117 25.36 -15.30 12.95
N THR A 118 26.56 -15.50 13.50
CA THR A 118 27.25 -16.80 13.43
C THR A 118 26.75 -17.75 14.52
N THR A 119 26.35 -17.21 15.67
CA THR A 119 25.83 -17.96 16.82
C THR A 119 24.33 -17.76 17.05
N ASP A 120 23.73 -16.79 16.36
CA ASP A 120 22.37 -16.28 16.60
C ASP A 120 22.16 -15.74 18.03
N GLU A 121 23.24 -15.31 18.69
CA GLU A 121 23.21 -14.74 20.03
C GLU A 121 23.05 -13.21 20.00
N VAL A 122 22.19 -12.70 20.88
CA VAL A 122 22.05 -11.25 21.10
C VAL A 122 23.21 -10.75 21.94
N ILE A 123 23.88 -9.71 21.47
CA ILE A 123 24.97 -9.06 22.18
C ILE A 123 24.40 -8.17 23.28
N ASP A 124 24.95 -8.32 24.49
CA ASP A 124 24.56 -7.50 25.63
C ASP A 124 24.70 -6.00 25.33
N THR A 125 23.72 -5.25 25.82
CA THR A 125 23.59 -3.80 25.67
C THR A 125 24.79 -3.02 26.21
N ASP A 126 25.52 -3.55 27.20
CA ASP A 126 26.72 -2.94 27.77
C ASP A 126 27.97 -3.09 26.86
N LYS A 127 27.96 -4.04 25.93
CA LYS A 127 29.08 -4.32 25.02
C LYS A 127 29.10 -3.45 23.78
N TRP A 128 28.08 -2.65 23.51
CA TRP A 128 28.05 -1.77 22.36
C TRP A 128 27.66 -0.34 22.70
N THR A 129 28.04 0.62 21.87
CA THR A 129 27.65 2.03 21.99
C THR A 129 27.33 2.61 20.61
N TYR A 130 26.49 3.64 20.57
CA TYR A 130 26.17 4.38 19.34
C TYR A 130 26.74 5.80 19.42
N ASN A 131 27.29 6.29 18.31
CA ASN A 131 27.73 7.67 18.16
C ASN A 131 26.83 8.38 17.13
N GLU A 132 26.08 9.38 17.58
CA GLU A 132 25.16 10.17 16.74
C GLU A 132 25.86 10.99 15.66
N GLU A 133 27.08 11.49 15.91
CA GLU A 133 27.81 12.32 14.95
C GLU A 133 28.35 11.51 13.77
N THR A 134 28.77 10.26 14.03
CA THR A 134 29.32 9.37 12.99
C THR A 134 28.31 8.36 12.45
N GLU A 135 27.17 8.21 13.11
CA GLU A 135 26.13 7.19 12.86
C GLU A 135 26.69 5.76 12.96
N GLU A 136 27.61 5.54 13.89
CA GLU A 136 28.31 4.27 14.06
C GLU A 136 27.95 3.58 15.37
N VAL A 137 27.68 2.28 15.28
CA VAL A 137 27.64 1.38 16.43
C VAL A 137 28.99 0.70 16.58
N THR A 138 29.59 0.84 17.76
CA THR A 138 30.81 0.15 18.14
C THR A 138 30.46 -1.02 19.05
N ILE A 139 30.89 -2.23 18.69
CA ILE A 139 30.70 -3.47 19.42
C ILE A 139 32.06 -3.93 19.95
N ASN A 140 32.15 -4.17 21.25
CA ASN A 140 33.36 -4.62 21.93
C ASN A 140 33.28 -6.13 22.23
N ASP A 141 34.43 -6.75 22.46
CA ASP A 141 34.58 -8.18 22.77
C ASP A 141 33.92 -9.11 21.72
N VAL A 142 34.01 -8.73 20.44
CA VAL A 142 33.48 -9.57 19.35
C VAL A 142 34.39 -10.77 19.08
N CYS A 143 33.77 -11.89 18.74
CA CYS A 143 34.48 -13.07 18.24
C CYS A 143 34.95 -12.83 16.81
N LYS A 144 36.26 -13.00 16.57
CA LYS A 144 36.84 -12.91 15.23
C LYS A 144 36.20 -13.91 14.28
N TRP A 145 36.00 -13.46 13.05
CA TRP A 145 35.39 -14.16 11.92
C TRP A 145 33.90 -14.45 12.05
N HIS A 146 33.25 -13.94 13.08
CA HIS A 146 31.80 -13.94 13.16
C HIS A 146 31.22 -12.74 12.41
N GLU A 147 29.99 -12.90 11.93
CA GLU A 147 29.18 -11.85 11.32
C GLU A 147 28.26 -11.20 12.34
N TYR A 148 28.17 -9.87 12.30
CA TYR A 148 27.31 -9.09 13.18
C TYR A 148 26.38 -8.19 12.37
N THR A 149 25.19 -7.95 12.92
CA THR A 149 24.24 -6.96 12.41
C THR A 149 23.73 -6.09 13.54
N VAL A 150 23.39 -4.85 13.21
CA VAL A 150 22.61 -3.97 14.07
C VAL A 150 21.22 -3.82 13.47
N THR A 151 20.20 -4.09 14.27
CA THR A 151 18.82 -3.72 13.98
C THR A 151 18.49 -2.47 14.77
N PHE A 152 18.04 -1.42 14.09
CA PHE A 152 17.79 -0.12 14.68
C PHE A 152 16.45 0.45 14.21
N LEU A 153 15.83 1.26 15.07
CA LEU A 153 14.60 1.96 14.75
C LEU A 153 14.95 3.28 14.06
N ALA A 154 14.20 3.64 13.02
CA ALA A 154 14.39 4.87 12.26
C ALA A 154 13.06 5.58 12.02
N TYR A 155 13.06 6.91 12.15
CA TYR A 155 11.96 7.74 11.68
C TYR A 155 11.91 7.75 10.16
N CYS A 156 10.71 7.66 9.60
CA CYS A 156 10.42 7.95 8.21
C CYS A 156 10.20 9.46 8.07
N ILE A 157 11.13 10.15 7.41
CA ILE A 157 11.10 11.60 7.19
C ILE A 157 10.72 11.98 5.76
N TRP A 158 10.37 10.98 4.93
CA TRP A 158 9.76 11.19 3.62
C TRP A 158 8.82 10.03 3.30
N ASP A 159 7.55 10.34 3.03
CA ASP A 159 6.53 9.37 2.66
C ASP A 159 6.95 8.59 1.40
N PRO A 160 6.95 7.24 1.42
CA PRO A 160 7.50 6.46 0.32
C PRO A 160 6.75 6.65 -1.02
N THR A 161 5.41 6.78 -1.01
CA THR A 161 4.64 7.04 -2.25
C THR A 161 4.95 8.43 -2.79
N GLN A 162 4.97 9.45 -1.92
CA GLN A 162 5.26 10.82 -2.33
C GLN A 162 6.69 10.95 -2.86
N MET A 163 7.65 10.28 -2.23
CA MET A 163 9.04 10.19 -2.68
C MET A 163 9.13 9.53 -4.06
N TYR A 164 8.49 8.38 -4.26
CA TYR A 164 8.44 7.71 -5.56
C TYR A 164 7.89 8.64 -6.65
N ASN A 165 6.77 9.31 -6.39
CA ASN A 165 6.16 10.24 -7.34
C ASN A 165 7.03 11.47 -7.59
N HIS A 166 7.67 12.00 -6.56
CA HIS A 166 8.59 13.14 -6.66
C HIS A 166 9.78 12.81 -7.56
N ILE A 167 10.45 11.68 -7.31
CA ILE A 167 11.62 11.25 -8.09
C ILE A 167 11.21 10.91 -9.53
N THR A 168 10.12 10.16 -9.71
CA THR A 168 9.66 9.71 -11.04
C THR A 168 9.24 10.87 -11.94
N ASN A 169 8.55 11.86 -11.37
CA ASN A 169 8.08 13.03 -12.13
C ASN A 169 9.03 14.23 -12.07
N ASN A 170 10.16 14.10 -11.37
CA ASN A 170 11.14 15.16 -11.17
C ASN A 170 10.52 16.47 -10.66
N TRP A 171 9.85 16.41 -9.51
CA TRP A 171 9.16 17.58 -8.92
C TRP A 171 10.09 18.68 -8.37
N GLY A 172 11.41 18.53 -8.46
CA GLY A 172 12.39 19.56 -8.12
C GLY A 172 12.37 19.93 -6.64
N ASP A 173 12.29 21.22 -6.31
CA ASP A 173 12.35 21.69 -4.92
C ASP A 173 11.03 21.56 -4.15
N LYS A 174 10.07 20.74 -4.63
CA LYS A 174 8.81 20.52 -3.93
C LYS A 174 9.08 19.87 -2.55
N PRO A 175 8.57 20.44 -1.45
CA PRO A 175 8.80 19.88 -0.12
C PRO A 175 8.45 18.40 0.00
N HIS A 176 9.29 17.66 0.72
CA HIS A 176 9.13 16.23 0.97
C HIS A 176 8.06 16.04 2.04
N GLU A 177 7.01 15.30 1.72
CA GLU A 177 5.91 15.10 2.66
C GLU A 177 6.34 14.11 3.75
N MET A 178 6.25 14.54 5.01
CA MET A 178 6.62 13.70 6.15
C MET A 178 5.40 12.92 6.65
N PRO A 179 5.51 11.58 6.81
CA PRO A 179 4.40 10.75 7.28
C PRO A 179 4.29 10.77 8.80
N PHE A 180 3.09 11.00 9.32
CA PHE A 180 2.81 11.02 10.77
C PHE A 180 2.06 9.76 11.24
N ASP A 181 2.32 9.33 12.49
CA ASP A 181 1.85 8.06 13.05
C ASP A 181 0.53 8.23 13.81
N ALA A 182 -0.52 7.56 13.33
CA ALA A 182 -1.84 7.57 13.95
C ALA A 182 -1.88 6.93 15.35
N ARG A 183 -0.86 6.17 15.76
CA ARG A 183 -0.72 5.62 17.12
C ARG A 183 -0.44 6.71 18.15
N LYS A 184 0.19 7.81 17.72
CA LYS A 184 0.65 8.87 18.61
C LYS A 184 -0.52 9.77 19.01
N PRO A 185 -0.71 10.10 20.30
CA PRO A 185 -1.96 10.72 20.76
C PRO A 185 -2.29 12.06 20.10
N LYS A 186 -1.33 12.98 19.91
CA LYS A 186 -1.62 14.29 19.32
C LYS A 186 -1.99 14.14 17.85
N THR A 187 -1.26 13.32 17.12
CA THR A 187 -1.48 13.03 15.70
C THR A 187 -2.80 12.31 15.48
N ASN A 188 -3.18 11.39 16.36
CA ASN A 188 -4.48 10.73 16.31
C ASN A 188 -5.62 11.76 16.38
N GLU A 189 -5.57 12.67 17.36
CA GLU A 189 -6.57 13.75 17.50
C GLU A 189 -6.57 14.68 16.27
N TYR A 190 -5.38 15.06 15.80
CA TYR A 190 -5.22 15.92 14.63
C TYR A 190 -5.83 15.30 13.36
N ILE A 191 -5.61 14.01 13.09
CA ILE A 191 -6.15 13.29 11.92
C ILE A 191 -7.67 13.44 11.83
N PHE A 192 -8.39 13.18 12.93
CA PHE A 192 -9.85 13.25 12.93
C PHE A 192 -10.37 14.68 12.79
N LYS A 193 -9.70 15.64 13.45
CA LYS A 193 -10.02 17.06 13.30
C LYS A 193 -9.79 17.54 11.85
N ALA A 194 -8.70 17.11 11.22
CA ALA A 194 -8.37 17.43 9.84
C ALA A 194 -9.41 16.87 8.86
N MET A 195 -9.97 15.68 9.13
CA MET A 195 -11.04 15.12 8.30
C MET A 195 -12.30 16.00 8.31
N HIS A 196 -12.74 16.48 9.48
CA HIS A 196 -13.88 17.40 9.58
C HIS A 196 -13.63 18.70 8.80
N ASN A 197 -12.49 19.36 9.05
CA ASN A 197 -12.14 20.60 8.34
C ASN A 197 -12.09 20.39 6.82
N TRP A 198 -11.51 19.27 6.38
CA TRP A 198 -11.38 18.98 4.97
C TRP A 198 -12.75 18.78 4.30
N LEU A 199 -13.70 18.11 4.97
CA LEU A 199 -15.06 17.93 4.46
C LEU A 199 -15.78 19.27 4.27
N ASP A 200 -15.62 20.19 5.22
CA ASP A 200 -16.19 21.56 5.13
C ASP A 200 -15.61 22.34 3.94
N GLU A 201 -14.32 22.18 3.66
CA GLU A 201 -13.61 22.90 2.61
C GLU A 201 -13.90 22.36 1.19
N HIS A 202 -14.31 21.09 1.08
CA HIS A 202 -14.51 20.37 -0.19
C HIS A 202 -15.97 19.91 -0.39
N PRO A 203 -16.97 20.81 -0.42
CA PRO A 203 -18.39 20.45 -0.53
C PRO A 203 -18.82 19.90 -1.90
N GLU A 204 -17.92 19.88 -2.88
CA GLU A 204 -18.12 19.31 -4.21
C GLU A 204 -17.94 17.78 -4.24
N ALA A 205 -17.11 17.22 -3.36
CA ALA A 205 -16.81 15.80 -3.33
C ALA A 205 -17.89 15.00 -2.60
N ASN A 206 -18.39 13.92 -3.20
CA ASN A 206 -19.35 13.01 -2.59
C ASN A 206 -18.82 11.58 -2.41
N VAL A 207 -17.63 11.27 -2.95
CA VAL A 207 -16.87 10.05 -2.68
C VAL A 207 -15.49 10.45 -2.16
N ILE A 208 -15.20 10.13 -0.90
CA ILE A 208 -13.90 10.40 -0.28
C ILE A 208 -13.02 9.20 -0.53
N ARG A 209 -12.04 9.36 -1.42
CA ARG A 209 -11.10 8.32 -1.80
C ARG A 209 -9.87 8.40 -0.90
N PHE A 210 -9.92 7.69 0.21
CA PHE A 210 -8.77 7.48 1.08
C PHE A 210 -7.65 6.79 0.30
N THR A 211 -6.49 7.46 0.18
CA THR A 211 -5.32 6.99 -0.60
C THR A 211 -4.04 7.02 0.23
N THR A 212 -3.91 6.25 1.31
CA THR A 212 -4.89 5.29 1.82
C THR A 212 -5.26 5.66 3.25
N PHE A 213 -4.68 5.02 4.26
CA PHE A 213 -4.92 5.34 5.67
C PHE A 213 -3.60 5.63 6.37
N PHE A 214 -3.22 4.80 7.34
CA PHE A 214 -2.16 5.12 8.28
C PHE A 214 -0.80 4.62 7.81
N TYR A 215 -0.61 3.31 7.67
CA TYR A 215 0.73 2.73 7.53
C TYR A 215 1.04 2.29 6.11
N HIS A 216 2.17 2.76 5.58
CA HIS A 216 2.67 2.38 4.27
C HIS A 216 3.16 0.92 4.28
N PHE A 217 3.02 0.23 3.14
CA PHE A 217 3.68 -1.05 2.92
C PHE A 217 5.21 -0.90 3.00
N THR A 218 5.92 -2.01 3.14
CA THR A 218 7.38 -1.95 3.27
C THR A 218 7.99 -1.45 1.97
N LEU A 219 8.59 -0.25 1.98
CA LEU A 219 9.25 0.35 0.82
C LEU A 219 10.40 1.25 1.29
N VAL A 220 11.63 0.78 1.08
CA VAL A 220 12.84 1.46 1.55
C VAL A 220 13.80 1.68 0.39
N PHE A 221 14.46 2.84 0.37
CA PHE A 221 15.35 3.27 -0.69
C PHE A 221 16.82 3.25 -0.22
N ASN A 222 17.73 3.11 -1.18
CA ASN A 222 19.16 3.16 -0.97
C ASN A 222 19.72 4.58 -1.14
N ASP A 223 21.01 4.73 -0.84
CA ASP A 223 21.80 5.96 -0.97
C ASP A 223 21.87 6.55 -2.40
N LEU A 224 21.35 5.84 -3.41
CA LEU A 224 21.22 6.29 -4.79
C LEU A 224 19.78 6.65 -5.17
N ALA A 225 18.90 6.81 -4.19
CA ALA A 225 17.46 7.07 -4.38
C ALA A 225 16.78 6.02 -5.27
N LYS A 226 17.20 4.75 -5.15
CA LYS A 226 16.55 3.59 -5.79
C LYS A 226 15.96 2.66 -4.75
N GLU A 227 14.93 1.92 -5.12
CA GLU A 227 14.37 0.86 -4.28
C GLU A 227 15.48 -0.08 -3.78
N LYS A 228 15.62 -0.16 -2.45
CA LYS A 228 16.52 -1.09 -1.76
C LYS A 228 15.82 -2.41 -1.51
N PHE A 229 14.59 -2.34 -0.99
CA PHE A 229 13.69 -3.47 -0.83
C PHE A 229 12.23 -3.01 -0.73
N VAL A 230 11.31 -3.91 -1.11
CA VAL A 230 9.87 -3.70 -1.08
C VAL A 230 9.15 -4.99 -0.70
N ASP A 231 8.10 -4.87 0.11
CA ASP A 231 7.04 -5.87 0.25
C ASP A 231 5.71 -5.13 0.37
N TRP A 232 4.84 -5.32 -0.63
CA TRP A 232 3.53 -4.67 -0.71
C TRP A 232 2.59 -5.06 0.43
N PHE A 233 2.88 -6.13 1.17
CA PHE A 233 2.14 -6.62 2.34
C PHE A 233 2.90 -6.47 3.66
N GLY A 234 4.11 -5.92 3.62
CA GLY A 234 5.03 -5.91 4.76
C GLY A 234 4.66 -4.88 5.81
N TYR A 235 4.76 -5.25 7.09
CA TYR A 235 4.40 -4.43 8.24
C TYR A 235 5.57 -3.64 8.86
N SER A 236 6.76 -3.64 8.23
CA SER A 236 7.97 -3.09 8.85
C SER A 236 7.86 -1.60 9.21
N SER A 237 7.08 -0.83 8.45
CA SER A 237 6.84 0.60 8.65
C SER A 237 5.57 0.91 9.45
N SER A 238 5.09 -0.05 10.25
CA SER A 238 3.93 0.12 11.15
C SER A 238 4.29 0.06 12.63
N VAL A 239 5.59 0.02 12.94
CA VAL A 239 6.14 -0.12 14.29
C VAL A 239 6.49 1.25 14.87
N SER A 240 6.39 1.37 16.18
CA SER A 240 6.90 2.47 17.00
C SER A 240 7.04 1.95 18.43
N PRO A 241 7.82 2.60 19.32
CA PRO A 241 7.94 2.19 20.71
C PRO A 241 6.57 2.06 21.38
N GLU A 242 5.66 2.98 21.13
CA GLU A 242 4.28 2.94 21.64
C GLU A 242 3.48 1.78 21.06
N ALA A 243 3.66 1.43 19.78
CA ALA A 243 3.00 0.27 19.20
C ALA A 243 3.53 -1.03 19.83
N LEU A 244 4.83 -1.13 20.09
CA LEU A 244 5.47 -2.30 20.69
C LEU A 244 5.16 -2.44 22.19
N GLU A 245 5.04 -1.31 22.91
CA GLU A 245 4.58 -1.27 24.30
C GLU A 245 3.12 -1.67 24.41
N ALA A 246 2.24 -1.12 23.57
CA ALA A 246 0.84 -1.50 23.52
C ALA A 246 0.65 -2.98 23.12
N PHE A 247 1.50 -3.50 22.22
CA PHE A 247 1.54 -4.93 21.92
C PHE A 247 1.87 -5.75 23.16
N ARG A 248 2.90 -5.36 23.91
CA ARG A 248 3.32 -6.05 25.14
C ARG A 248 2.22 -6.05 26.19
N GLU A 249 1.51 -4.93 26.34
CA GLU A 249 0.38 -4.81 27.25
C GLU A 249 -0.79 -5.72 26.85
N GLU A 250 -1.12 -5.80 25.55
CA GLU A 250 -2.23 -6.63 25.06
C GLU A 250 -1.90 -8.13 25.06
N LYS A 251 -0.71 -8.51 24.59
CA LYS A 251 -0.33 -9.92 24.35
C LYS A 251 0.47 -10.53 25.51
N GLY A 252 0.96 -9.72 26.44
CA GLY A 252 1.67 -10.18 27.65
C GLY A 252 3.13 -10.58 27.44
N TYR A 253 3.73 -10.27 26.28
CA TYR A 253 5.15 -10.49 26.00
C TYR A 253 5.71 -9.45 25.02
N SER A 254 7.02 -9.21 25.05
CA SER A 254 7.68 -8.23 24.18
C SER A 254 8.07 -8.83 22.84
N LEU A 255 7.88 -8.07 21.75
CA LEU A 255 8.51 -8.37 20.47
C LEU A 255 9.97 -7.94 20.50
N ARG A 256 10.84 -8.73 19.87
CA ARG A 256 12.20 -8.35 19.53
C ARG A 256 12.20 -7.62 18.19
N PRO A 257 13.17 -6.73 17.94
CA PRO A 257 13.41 -6.19 16.60
C PRO A 257 13.56 -7.32 15.56
N GLU A 258 14.20 -8.43 15.93
CA GLU A 258 14.33 -9.62 15.07
C GLU A 258 13.00 -10.24 14.60
N HIS A 259 11.93 -10.13 15.39
CA HIS A 259 10.60 -10.60 14.97
C HIS A 259 10.00 -9.75 13.85
N ILE A 260 10.57 -8.57 13.56
CA ILE A 260 10.14 -7.65 12.50
C ILE A 260 11.11 -7.68 11.31
N VAL A 261 12.43 -7.59 11.55
CA VAL A 261 13.41 -7.58 10.46
C VAL A 261 13.73 -8.95 9.89
N ASP A 262 13.50 -10.03 10.64
CA ASP A 262 13.63 -11.42 10.21
C ASP A 262 14.92 -11.67 9.40
N GLN A 263 16.09 -11.45 10.02
CA GLN A 263 17.41 -11.64 9.37
C GLN A 263 17.61 -10.81 8.08
N GLY A 264 16.87 -9.71 7.91
CA GLY A 264 16.90 -8.90 6.70
C GLY A 264 15.96 -9.36 5.59
N TYR A 265 15.12 -10.37 5.83
CA TYR A 265 14.00 -10.72 4.96
C TYR A 265 12.78 -9.82 5.18
N TYR A 266 12.75 -9.05 6.28
CA TYR A 266 11.69 -8.11 6.65
C TYR A 266 10.30 -8.75 6.65
N ASN A 267 10.23 -10.00 7.13
CA ASN A 267 9.04 -10.84 7.11
C ASN A 267 8.34 -10.88 5.74
N SER A 268 9.13 -11.00 4.68
CA SER A 268 8.60 -11.13 3.32
C SER A 268 7.48 -12.17 3.29
N THR A 269 6.41 -11.94 2.53
CA THR A 269 5.29 -12.90 2.43
C THR A 269 5.68 -14.30 1.91
N PHE A 270 6.89 -14.47 1.39
CA PHE A 270 7.48 -15.77 1.04
C PHE A 270 8.11 -16.53 2.21
N ARG A 271 8.35 -15.85 3.35
CA ARG A 271 8.80 -16.46 4.60
C ARG A 271 7.63 -17.16 5.26
N VAL A 272 7.91 -18.26 5.96
CA VAL A 272 6.92 -18.86 6.85
C VAL A 272 6.77 -17.92 8.04
N PRO A 273 5.59 -17.32 8.27
CA PRO A 273 5.43 -16.32 9.32
C PRO A 273 5.62 -16.97 10.69
N SER A 274 6.35 -16.29 11.58
CA SER A 274 6.43 -16.69 12.99
C SER A 274 5.12 -16.42 13.71
N ARG A 275 4.89 -17.11 14.83
CA ARG A 275 3.74 -16.82 15.70
C ARG A 275 3.75 -15.36 16.13
N GLU A 276 4.92 -14.85 16.52
CA GLU A 276 5.11 -13.50 17.01
C GLU A 276 4.73 -12.45 15.96
N TYR A 277 5.09 -12.68 14.70
CA TYR A 277 4.70 -11.78 13.60
C TYR A 277 3.21 -11.87 13.29
N MET A 278 2.61 -13.06 13.33
CA MET A 278 1.15 -13.21 13.17
C MET A 278 0.37 -12.53 14.29
N ASP A 279 0.84 -12.63 15.53
CA ASP A 279 0.26 -11.91 16.66
C ASP A 279 0.36 -10.39 16.48
N TYR A 280 1.48 -9.90 15.94
CA TYR A 280 1.67 -8.48 15.64
C TYR A 280 0.74 -8.00 14.52
N ILE A 281 0.61 -8.77 13.45
CA ILE A 281 -0.32 -8.48 12.35
C ILE A 281 -1.77 -8.37 12.89
N ASP A 282 -2.21 -9.33 13.71
CA ASP A 282 -3.55 -9.31 14.32
C ASP A 282 -3.77 -8.08 15.23
N PHE A 283 -2.79 -7.78 16.09
CA PHE A 283 -2.80 -6.60 16.96
C PHE A 283 -2.89 -5.30 16.16
N GLN A 284 -2.06 -5.17 15.12
CA GLN A 284 -2.00 -3.96 14.30
C GLN A 284 -3.27 -3.79 13.46
N GLN A 285 -3.83 -4.87 12.92
CA GLN A 285 -5.09 -4.83 12.19
C GLN A 285 -6.24 -4.29 13.03
N LYS A 286 -6.35 -4.75 14.29
CA LYS A 286 -7.39 -4.30 15.21
C LYS A 286 -7.31 -2.78 15.42
N PHE A 287 -6.11 -2.26 15.73
CA PHE A 287 -5.91 -0.82 15.91
C PHE A 287 -6.27 0.00 14.65
N VAL A 288 -5.82 -0.47 13.48
CA VAL A 288 -6.10 0.21 12.21
C VAL A 288 -7.60 0.21 11.94
N ALA A 289 -8.27 -0.95 12.03
CA ALA A 289 -9.70 -1.06 11.78
C ALA A 289 -10.53 -0.13 12.69
N GLU A 290 -10.22 -0.07 13.99
CA GLU A 290 -10.89 0.79 14.96
C GLU A 290 -10.75 2.29 14.62
N ASN A 291 -9.58 2.72 14.14
CA ASN A 291 -9.33 4.13 13.80
C ASN A 291 -9.81 4.49 12.39
N VAL A 292 -9.73 3.57 11.42
CA VAL A 292 -10.33 3.80 10.09
C VAL A 292 -11.83 3.90 10.21
N LYS A 293 -12.47 3.07 11.05
CA LYS A 293 -13.91 3.17 11.31
C LYS A 293 -14.32 4.58 11.72
N LYS A 294 -13.57 5.24 12.59
CA LYS A 294 -13.86 6.62 13.02
C LYS A 294 -13.82 7.61 11.84
N LEU A 295 -12.86 7.48 10.91
CA LEU A 295 -12.82 8.30 9.69
C LEU A 295 -14.04 8.04 8.79
N VAL A 296 -14.40 6.77 8.60
CA VAL A 296 -15.57 6.37 7.82
C VAL A 296 -16.85 6.92 8.44
N ASP A 297 -17.01 6.82 9.76
CA ASP A 297 -18.17 7.36 10.49
C ASP A 297 -18.29 8.89 10.31
N ILE A 298 -17.17 9.63 10.32
CA ILE A 298 -17.15 11.07 10.04
C ILE A 298 -17.65 11.36 8.61
N VAL A 299 -17.13 10.63 7.62
CA VAL A 299 -17.54 10.78 6.21
C VAL A 299 -19.03 10.47 6.01
N HIS A 300 -19.53 9.42 6.66
CA HIS A 300 -20.95 9.02 6.59
C HIS A 300 -21.89 10.02 7.28
N GLN A 301 -21.46 10.64 8.38
CA GLN A 301 -22.24 11.69 9.06
C GLN A 301 -22.52 12.88 8.13
N GLU A 302 -21.61 13.19 7.21
CA GLU A 302 -21.77 14.21 6.17
C GLU A 302 -22.48 13.71 4.90
N GLY A 303 -23.01 12.48 4.91
CA GLY A 303 -23.78 11.89 3.82
C GLY A 303 -22.96 11.56 2.56
N ARG A 304 -21.66 11.31 2.73
CA ARG A 304 -20.72 10.98 1.64
C ARG A 304 -20.27 9.52 1.73
N GLU A 305 -19.74 8.99 0.64
CA GLU A 305 -19.18 7.64 0.61
C GLU A 305 -17.70 7.64 0.99
N ALA A 306 -17.27 6.64 1.75
CA ALA A 306 -15.88 6.36 2.10
C ALA A 306 -15.34 5.21 1.25
N MET A 307 -14.38 5.52 0.39
CA MET A 307 -13.71 4.54 -0.47
C MET A 307 -12.24 4.40 -0.06
N MET A 308 -11.77 3.16 0.03
CA MET A 308 -10.36 2.85 0.26
C MET A 308 -9.64 2.55 -1.05
N PHE A 309 -8.44 3.09 -1.25
CA PHE A 309 -7.50 2.57 -2.23
C PHE A 309 -6.73 1.35 -1.69
N LEU A 310 -6.72 0.25 -2.44
CA LEU A 310 -5.92 -0.94 -2.13
C LEU A 310 -4.49 -0.74 -2.63
N GLY A 311 -3.68 -0.06 -1.80
CA GLY A 311 -2.28 0.29 -2.06
C GLY A 311 -1.79 1.36 -1.08
N ASP A 312 -0.56 1.83 -1.24
CA ASP A 312 0.05 2.89 -0.41
C ASP A 312 -0.07 2.59 1.10
N ASN A 313 -0.73 3.45 1.87
CA ASN A 313 -0.91 3.32 3.33
C ASN A 313 -2.03 2.35 3.74
N TRP A 314 -2.05 1.13 3.18
CA TRP A 314 -3.12 0.14 3.39
C TRP A 314 -2.83 -0.89 4.50
N ILE A 315 -1.62 -0.91 5.06
CA ILE A 315 -1.23 -1.95 6.01
C ILE A 315 -2.10 -1.90 7.27
N GLY A 316 -2.55 -3.08 7.71
CA GLY A 316 -3.47 -3.26 8.84
C GLY A 316 -4.96 -3.16 8.49
N THR A 317 -5.35 -2.66 7.30
CA THR A 317 -6.77 -2.71 6.90
C THR A 317 -7.22 -4.13 6.56
N GLU A 318 -6.40 -4.84 5.79
CA GLU A 318 -6.50 -6.26 5.47
C GLU A 318 -7.89 -6.68 4.98
N PRO A 319 -8.24 -6.44 3.70
CA PRO A 319 -9.58 -6.69 3.16
C PRO A 319 -10.14 -8.10 3.34
N TYR A 320 -9.26 -9.09 3.52
CA TYR A 320 -9.63 -10.49 3.77
C TYR A 320 -9.45 -10.91 5.24
N GLY A 321 -9.00 -9.99 6.08
CA GLY A 321 -8.85 -10.14 7.53
C GLY A 321 -10.19 -9.99 8.26
N LYS A 322 -10.21 -10.43 9.52
CA LYS A 322 -11.45 -10.56 10.31
C LYS A 322 -12.05 -9.22 10.78
N TYR A 323 -11.26 -8.14 10.79
CA TYR A 323 -11.72 -6.82 11.26
C TYR A 323 -12.27 -5.93 10.13
N PHE A 324 -12.03 -6.28 8.86
CA PHE A 324 -12.28 -5.39 7.73
C PHE A 324 -13.75 -4.96 7.58
N GLU A 325 -14.69 -5.90 7.67
CA GLU A 325 -16.13 -5.60 7.53
C GLU A 325 -16.62 -4.63 8.61
N SER A 326 -16.02 -4.64 9.80
CA SER A 326 -16.39 -3.73 10.89
C SER A 326 -16.04 -2.27 10.61
N ILE A 327 -15.14 -2.01 9.66
CA ILE A 327 -14.73 -0.66 9.26
C ILE A 327 -15.90 0.09 8.61
N GLY A 328 -16.75 -0.61 7.84
CA GLY A 328 -17.92 -0.03 7.20
C GLY A 328 -17.65 0.75 5.91
N LEU A 329 -16.57 0.47 5.19
CA LEU A 329 -16.25 1.11 3.90
C LEU A 329 -17.35 0.89 2.87
N ASP A 330 -17.64 1.92 2.06
CA ASP A 330 -18.58 1.80 0.95
C ASP A 330 -17.98 1.02 -0.21
N GLY A 331 -16.71 1.27 -0.53
CA GLY A 331 -16.03 0.54 -1.59
C GLY A 331 -14.53 0.49 -1.48
N VAL A 332 -13.94 -0.42 -2.26
CA VAL A 332 -12.50 -0.54 -2.44
C VAL A 332 -12.17 -0.36 -3.90
N VAL A 333 -11.26 0.56 -4.19
CA VAL A 333 -10.65 0.72 -5.51
C VAL A 333 -9.23 0.17 -5.49
N GLY A 334 -8.82 -0.61 -6.48
CA GLY A 334 -7.46 -1.15 -6.55
C GLY A 334 -6.86 -1.06 -7.95
N SER A 335 -5.55 -1.27 -8.02
CA SER A 335 -4.81 -1.29 -9.28
C SER A 335 -5.02 -2.59 -10.04
N VAL A 336 -5.46 -2.53 -11.29
CA VAL A 336 -5.65 -3.73 -12.14
C VAL A 336 -4.53 -3.81 -13.16
N GLY A 337 -3.63 -4.79 -12.98
CA GLY A 337 -2.58 -5.16 -13.93
C GLY A 337 -2.73 -6.56 -14.53
N GLY A 338 -3.85 -7.24 -14.27
CA GLY A 338 -4.10 -8.61 -14.68
C GLY A 338 -5.29 -9.23 -13.94
N GLY A 339 -5.54 -10.51 -14.18
CA GLY A 339 -6.67 -11.22 -13.60
C GLY A 339 -6.50 -11.48 -12.10
N ALA A 340 -5.30 -11.82 -11.63
CA ALA A 340 -5.03 -12.02 -10.21
C ALA A 340 -5.27 -10.74 -9.40
N THR A 341 -4.77 -9.59 -9.87
CA THR A 341 -5.00 -8.29 -9.23
C THR A 341 -6.45 -7.85 -9.32
N LEU A 342 -7.16 -8.18 -10.41
CA LEU A 342 -8.60 -7.95 -10.47
C LEU A 342 -9.33 -8.77 -9.40
N ARG A 343 -9.03 -10.08 -9.28
CA ARG A 343 -9.66 -10.95 -8.28
C ARG A 343 -9.33 -10.55 -6.85
N MET A 344 -8.12 -10.02 -6.62
CA MET A 344 -7.75 -9.40 -5.35
C MET A 344 -8.71 -8.30 -4.92
N ILE A 345 -9.31 -7.58 -5.88
CA ILE A 345 -10.26 -6.50 -5.64
C ILE A 345 -11.71 -7.02 -5.65
N SER A 346 -12.11 -7.75 -6.69
CA SER A 346 -13.50 -8.20 -6.87
C SER A 346 -13.99 -9.18 -5.80
N ASP A 347 -13.07 -9.92 -5.18
CA ASP A 347 -13.41 -10.92 -4.16
C ASP A 347 -13.44 -10.34 -2.74
N ILE A 348 -13.16 -9.04 -2.57
CA ILE A 348 -13.18 -8.39 -1.25
C ILE A 348 -14.60 -8.46 -0.67
N PRO A 349 -14.77 -9.05 0.53
CA PRO A 349 -16.06 -9.08 1.22
C PRO A 349 -16.32 -7.77 2.00
N GLY A 350 -17.55 -7.58 2.45
CA GLY A 350 -17.89 -6.55 3.45
C GLY A 350 -17.95 -5.11 2.94
N VAL A 351 -17.95 -4.89 1.62
CA VAL A 351 -18.12 -3.56 0.99
C VAL A 351 -19.32 -3.56 0.04
N LYS A 352 -19.88 -2.38 -0.23
CA LYS A 352 -21.05 -2.22 -1.11
C LYS A 352 -20.68 -2.40 -2.58
N TYR A 353 -19.47 -1.99 -2.96
CA TYR A 353 -18.98 -2.12 -4.33
C TYR A 353 -17.45 -2.12 -4.40
N THR A 354 -16.91 -2.57 -5.53
CA THR A 354 -15.49 -2.65 -5.84
C THR A 354 -15.19 -1.94 -7.16
N GLU A 355 -14.01 -1.32 -7.26
CA GLU A 355 -13.61 -0.56 -8.45
C GLU A 355 -12.21 -0.96 -8.92
N GLY A 356 -12.07 -1.30 -10.20
CA GLY A 356 -10.79 -1.59 -10.83
C GLY A 356 -10.21 -0.36 -11.52
N ARG A 357 -9.07 0.17 -11.05
CA ARG A 357 -8.33 1.22 -11.74
C ARG A 357 -7.30 0.57 -12.68
N PHE A 358 -7.59 0.58 -13.97
CA PHE A 358 -6.81 -0.13 -14.98
C PHE A 358 -5.49 0.58 -15.32
N LEU A 359 -4.53 -0.23 -15.74
CA LEU A 359 -3.31 0.21 -16.42
C LEU A 359 -3.54 0.37 -17.95
N PRO A 360 -2.70 1.17 -18.64
CA PRO A 360 -1.59 1.95 -18.10
C PRO A 360 -2.06 3.15 -17.26
N TYR A 361 -1.31 3.50 -16.23
CA TYR A 361 -1.47 4.78 -15.54
C TYR A 361 -1.03 5.91 -16.48
N PHE A 362 -1.73 7.04 -16.49
CA PHE A 362 -1.50 8.10 -17.48
C PHE A 362 -0.27 8.95 -17.16
N PHE A 363 0.91 8.32 -17.21
CA PHE A 363 2.21 8.87 -16.85
C PHE A 363 3.19 8.90 -18.03
N PRO A 364 4.24 9.75 -17.97
CA PRO A 364 5.21 9.91 -19.06
C PRO A 364 6.07 8.69 -19.37
N ASP A 365 6.13 7.71 -18.46
CA ASP A 365 6.83 6.44 -18.66
C ASP A 365 6.20 5.57 -19.75
N THR A 366 4.87 5.69 -19.94
CA THR A 366 4.11 4.98 -20.97
C THR A 366 3.65 5.92 -22.07
N PHE A 367 3.20 7.12 -21.72
CA PHE A 367 2.63 8.08 -22.67
C PHE A 367 3.69 9.07 -23.17
N TYR A 368 4.61 8.57 -23.99
CA TYR A 368 5.64 9.37 -24.66
C TYR A 368 5.64 9.16 -26.18
N GLU A 369 6.24 10.11 -26.90
CA GLU A 369 6.33 10.06 -28.37
C GLU A 369 7.07 8.81 -28.83
N GLY A 370 6.43 8.01 -29.69
CA GLY A 370 6.99 6.77 -30.22
C GLY A 370 6.53 5.50 -29.49
N ASN A 371 5.84 5.61 -28.35
CA ASN A 371 5.14 4.47 -27.74
C ASN A 371 3.70 4.32 -28.24
N ASP A 372 3.14 3.10 -28.14
CA ASP A 372 1.72 2.83 -28.39
C ASP A 372 1.05 2.26 -27.12
N PRO A 373 0.46 3.13 -26.27
CA PRO A 373 -0.20 2.71 -25.03
C PRO A 373 -1.39 1.75 -25.23
N THR A 374 -1.90 1.61 -26.46
CA THR A 374 -3.04 0.71 -26.74
C THR A 374 -2.68 -0.77 -26.58
N ILE A 375 -1.41 -1.12 -26.77
CA ILE A 375 -0.92 -2.50 -26.64
C ILE A 375 -1.09 -2.96 -25.19
N GLU A 376 -0.56 -2.18 -24.25
CA GLU A 376 -0.68 -2.47 -22.82
C GLU A 376 -2.15 -2.41 -22.35
N ALA A 377 -2.93 -1.43 -22.84
CA ALA A 377 -4.34 -1.32 -22.47
C ALA A 377 -5.14 -2.58 -22.83
N ILE A 378 -4.94 -3.12 -24.04
CA ILE A 378 -5.62 -4.33 -24.50
C ILE A 378 -5.10 -5.57 -23.77
N GLU A 379 -3.79 -5.68 -23.52
CA GLU A 379 -3.23 -6.79 -22.74
C GLU A 379 -3.82 -6.84 -21.33
N ASN A 380 -3.86 -5.69 -20.64
CA ASN A 380 -4.50 -5.56 -19.33
C ASN A 380 -5.99 -5.89 -19.39
N TRP A 381 -6.72 -5.34 -20.37
CA TRP A 381 -8.15 -5.61 -20.53
C TRP A 381 -8.43 -7.08 -20.75
N VAL A 382 -7.77 -7.75 -21.70
CA VAL A 382 -8.01 -9.18 -22.01
C VAL A 382 -7.71 -10.06 -20.79
N THR A 383 -6.63 -9.76 -20.07
CA THR A 383 -6.18 -10.54 -18.92
C THR A 383 -7.09 -10.33 -17.70
N ALA A 384 -7.59 -9.12 -17.47
CA ALA A 384 -8.58 -8.84 -16.43
C ALA A 384 -9.98 -9.35 -16.81
N ARG A 385 -10.41 -9.19 -18.07
CA ARG A 385 -11.75 -9.54 -18.56
C ARG A 385 -12.10 -11.01 -18.29
N ARG A 386 -11.16 -11.93 -18.47
CA ARG A 386 -11.36 -13.35 -18.12
C ARG A 386 -11.64 -13.59 -16.63
N ALA A 387 -11.08 -12.77 -15.75
CA ALA A 387 -11.36 -12.80 -14.32
C ALA A 387 -12.69 -12.11 -13.96
N ILE A 388 -13.06 -11.03 -14.67
CA ILE A 388 -14.38 -10.39 -14.58
C ILE A 388 -15.49 -11.42 -14.84
N MET A 389 -15.30 -12.31 -15.83
CA MET A 389 -16.25 -13.41 -16.12
C MET A 389 -16.43 -14.41 -14.95
N ARG A 390 -15.55 -14.40 -13.94
CA ARG A 390 -15.65 -15.23 -12.73
C ARG A 390 -16.24 -14.45 -11.57
N LYS A 391 -15.76 -13.23 -11.37
CA LYS A 391 -16.25 -12.29 -10.37
C LYS A 391 -15.98 -10.87 -10.89
N PRO A 392 -17.02 -10.11 -11.30
CA PRO A 392 -16.80 -8.75 -11.79
C PRO A 392 -16.48 -7.81 -10.63
N VAL A 393 -15.69 -6.76 -10.91
CA VAL A 393 -15.76 -5.52 -10.15
C VAL A 393 -17.01 -4.73 -10.57
N ASP A 394 -17.52 -3.86 -9.70
CA ASP A 394 -18.74 -3.09 -9.96
C ASP A 394 -18.53 -1.88 -10.88
N ARG A 395 -17.29 -1.38 -10.89
CA ARG A 395 -16.84 -0.19 -11.62
C ARG A 395 -15.42 -0.39 -12.16
N ILE A 396 -15.10 0.31 -13.24
CA ILE A 396 -13.72 0.45 -13.73
C ILE A 396 -13.33 1.92 -13.80
N GLY A 397 -12.05 2.20 -13.98
CA GLY A 397 -11.59 3.56 -14.20
C GLY A 397 -10.12 3.61 -14.54
N TYR A 398 -9.63 4.84 -14.74
CA TYR A 398 -8.22 5.13 -15.02
C TYR A 398 -7.73 6.23 -14.09
N GLY A 399 -6.41 6.41 -14.01
CA GLY A 399 -5.78 7.46 -13.20
C GLY A 399 -4.53 8.01 -13.86
N GLY A 400 -4.02 9.11 -13.32
CA GLY A 400 -2.90 9.89 -13.87
C GLY A 400 -3.39 11.14 -14.59
N TYR A 401 -2.56 11.68 -15.49
CA TYR A 401 -2.85 12.92 -16.21
C TYR A 401 -3.69 12.67 -17.46
N LEU A 402 -4.98 13.02 -17.42
CA LEU A 402 -5.90 12.83 -18.57
C LEU A 402 -5.43 13.60 -19.82
N SER A 403 -4.89 14.79 -19.63
CA SER A 403 -4.26 15.65 -20.63
C SER A 403 -3.09 14.98 -21.34
N LEU A 404 -2.44 14.01 -20.71
CA LEU A 404 -1.40 13.20 -21.34
C LEU A 404 -2.02 12.11 -22.21
N ALA A 405 -2.98 11.36 -21.69
CA ALA A 405 -3.69 10.32 -22.44
C ALA A 405 -4.47 10.88 -23.65
N TYR A 406 -5.03 12.09 -23.52
CA TYR A 406 -5.80 12.79 -24.56
C TYR A 406 -4.97 13.03 -25.84
N LYS A 407 -3.64 13.10 -25.74
CA LYS A 407 -2.73 13.26 -26.89
C LYS A 407 -2.63 12.00 -27.76
N PHE A 408 -3.17 10.88 -27.30
CA PHE A 408 -3.11 9.58 -27.99
C PHE A 408 -4.52 9.17 -28.46
N PRO A 409 -5.00 9.67 -29.62
CA PRO A 409 -6.39 9.46 -30.05
C PRO A 409 -6.75 7.97 -30.25
N LYS A 410 -5.79 7.15 -30.71
CA LYS A 410 -5.96 5.69 -30.83
C LYS A 410 -6.22 5.05 -29.46
N PHE A 411 -5.53 5.51 -28.43
CA PHE A 411 -5.75 5.07 -27.05
C PHE A 411 -7.12 5.51 -26.54
N VAL A 412 -7.51 6.76 -26.77
CA VAL A 412 -8.83 7.28 -26.37
C VAL A 412 -9.97 6.46 -27.00
N GLU A 413 -9.87 6.09 -28.28
CA GLU A 413 -10.83 5.23 -28.97
C GLU A 413 -10.82 3.78 -28.44
N CYS A 414 -9.63 3.25 -28.15
CA CYS A 414 -9.49 1.93 -27.52
C CYS A 414 -10.23 1.86 -26.17
N ILE A 415 -10.07 2.87 -25.32
CA ILE A 415 -10.70 2.90 -23.99
C ILE A 415 -12.22 3.07 -24.08
N GLU A 416 -12.73 3.81 -25.06
CA GLU A 416 -14.18 3.85 -25.33
C GLU A 416 -14.73 2.43 -25.58
N GLY A 417 -14.03 1.63 -26.39
CA GLY A 417 -14.37 0.23 -26.64
C GLY A 417 -14.35 -0.62 -25.36
N VAL A 418 -13.30 -0.49 -24.54
CA VAL A 418 -13.17 -1.20 -23.25
C VAL A 418 -14.33 -0.85 -22.30
N CYS A 419 -14.66 0.43 -22.16
CA CYS A 419 -15.75 0.89 -21.31
C CYS A 419 -17.12 0.34 -21.76
N ASN A 420 -17.35 0.32 -23.07
CA ASN A 420 -18.59 -0.25 -23.64
C ASN A 420 -18.67 -1.76 -23.41
N GLU A 421 -17.59 -2.49 -23.67
CA GLU A 421 -17.54 -3.94 -23.47
C GLU A 421 -17.68 -4.30 -21.97
N PHE A 422 -17.06 -3.54 -21.06
CA PHE A 422 -17.22 -3.75 -19.62
C PHE A 422 -18.69 -3.62 -19.19
N ARG A 423 -19.39 -2.57 -19.64
CA ARG A 423 -20.81 -2.39 -19.33
C ARG A 423 -21.66 -3.53 -19.89
N GLU A 424 -21.41 -3.95 -21.12
CA GLU A 424 -22.10 -5.10 -21.72
C GLU A 424 -21.88 -6.38 -20.89
N ILE A 425 -20.64 -6.69 -20.53
CA ILE A 425 -20.33 -7.85 -19.70
C ILE A 425 -21.03 -7.75 -18.35
N TYR A 426 -20.86 -6.62 -17.66
CA TYR A 426 -21.42 -6.41 -16.33
C TYR A 426 -22.95 -6.56 -16.33
N ASP A 427 -23.65 -5.93 -17.27
CA ASP A 427 -25.11 -6.01 -17.39
C ASP A 427 -25.61 -7.44 -17.62
N ASN A 428 -24.79 -8.31 -18.22
CA ASN A 428 -25.12 -9.72 -18.46
C ASN A 428 -24.76 -10.64 -17.28
N ILE A 429 -23.70 -10.37 -16.52
CA ILE A 429 -23.16 -11.32 -15.54
C ILE A 429 -23.33 -10.90 -14.07
N ALA A 430 -23.55 -9.61 -13.79
CA ALA A 430 -23.62 -9.13 -12.41
C ALA A 430 -24.74 -9.82 -11.61
N GLY A 431 -24.45 -10.19 -10.37
CA GLY A 431 -25.38 -10.93 -9.50
C GLY A 431 -25.54 -12.42 -9.83
N ASN A 432 -24.96 -12.91 -10.94
CA ASN A 432 -24.99 -14.33 -11.29
C ASN A 432 -23.77 -15.06 -10.74
N LYS A 433 -23.95 -16.33 -10.35
CA LYS A 433 -22.85 -17.25 -10.04
C LYS A 433 -22.45 -18.00 -11.31
N PRO A 434 -21.24 -17.80 -11.86
CA PRO A 434 -20.80 -18.54 -13.04
C PRO A 434 -20.62 -20.03 -12.72
N TYR A 435 -20.74 -20.86 -13.75
CA TYR A 435 -20.47 -22.29 -13.62
C TYR A 435 -19.00 -22.55 -13.28
N CYS A 436 -18.78 -23.35 -12.24
CA CYS A 436 -17.47 -23.85 -11.83
C CYS A 436 -17.46 -25.37 -11.88
N GLY A 437 -16.57 -25.96 -12.70
CA GLY A 437 -16.50 -27.41 -12.87
C GLY A 437 -15.80 -28.14 -11.74
N LEU A 438 -14.97 -27.44 -10.96
CA LEU A 438 -14.21 -27.97 -9.84
C LEU A 438 -14.14 -26.91 -8.73
N LYS A 439 -13.90 -27.39 -7.50
CA LYS A 439 -13.43 -26.56 -6.39
C LYS A 439 -11.92 -26.77 -6.25
N VAL A 440 -11.16 -25.69 -6.16
CA VAL A 440 -9.70 -25.69 -6.06
C VAL A 440 -9.30 -24.90 -4.82
N ALA A 441 -8.57 -25.53 -3.91
CA ALA A 441 -8.02 -24.87 -2.73
C ALA A 441 -6.52 -24.59 -2.94
N VAL A 442 -6.12 -23.34 -2.77
CA VAL A 442 -4.72 -22.92 -2.72
C VAL A 442 -4.28 -22.94 -1.26
N LEU A 443 -3.49 -23.94 -0.89
CA LEU A 443 -2.98 -24.13 0.47
C LEU A 443 -1.62 -23.43 0.66
N ASN A 444 -1.49 -22.60 1.69
CA ASN A 444 -0.21 -21.99 2.11
C ASN A 444 -0.26 -21.58 3.60
N CYS A 445 0.74 -20.82 4.09
CA CYS A 445 0.77 -20.40 5.50
C CYS A 445 -0.20 -19.26 5.85
N TRP A 446 -0.69 -18.53 4.85
CA TRP A 446 -1.50 -17.32 5.03
C TRP A 446 -3.01 -17.57 4.86
N GLY A 447 -3.37 -18.52 3.99
CA GLY A 447 -4.75 -18.83 3.65
C GLY A 447 -5.53 -17.60 3.19
N LYS A 448 -6.75 -17.44 3.73
CA LYS A 448 -7.68 -16.39 3.36
C LYS A 448 -7.10 -14.98 3.47
N LEU A 449 -6.23 -14.71 4.45
CA LEU A 449 -5.66 -13.37 4.68
C LEU A 449 -4.88 -12.84 3.45
N ARG A 450 -4.37 -13.73 2.59
CA ARG A 450 -3.64 -13.38 1.35
C ARG A 450 -4.35 -13.89 0.09
N THR A 451 -5.69 -13.85 0.09
CA THR A 451 -6.52 -14.22 -1.08
C THR A 451 -6.11 -13.41 -2.33
N TRP A 452 -5.65 -14.10 -3.38
CA TRP A 452 -5.08 -13.54 -4.64
C TRP A 452 -3.81 -12.70 -4.49
N GLN A 453 -3.23 -12.66 -3.30
CA GLN A 453 -2.07 -11.84 -2.95
C GLN A 453 -0.76 -12.63 -2.91
N THR A 454 -0.83 -13.96 -3.02
CA THR A 454 0.32 -14.85 -2.95
C THR A 454 1.27 -14.69 -4.14
N HIS A 455 2.56 -14.93 -3.90
CA HIS A 455 3.61 -14.90 -4.91
C HIS A 455 3.85 -13.52 -5.55
N MET A 456 3.57 -12.45 -4.82
CA MET A 456 3.78 -11.07 -5.23
C MET A 456 4.75 -10.39 -4.24
N VAL A 457 5.69 -9.59 -4.75
CA VAL A 457 6.62 -8.79 -3.93
C VAL A 457 6.20 -7.31 -4.02
N ALA A 458 6.31 -6.72 -5.21
CA ALA A 458 5.63 -5.48 -5.53
C ALA A 458 4.36 -5.75 -6.35
N HIS A 459 3.42 -4.82 -6.25
CA HIS A 459 2.11 -4.94 -6.89
C HIS A 459 2.20 -5.04 -8.41
N ALA A 460 1.62 -6.11 -8.98
CA ALA A 460 1.49 -6.34 -10.44
C ALA A 460 2.81 -6.32 -11.24
N LEU A 461 3.97 -6.49 -10.60
CA LEU A 461 5.26 -6.51 -11.31
C LEU A 461 5.73 -7.94 -11.59
N TRP A 462 6.18 -8.15 -12.82
CA TRP A 462 6.80 -9.40 -13.23
C TRP A 462 8.23 -9.50 -12.71
N TYR A 463 8.59 -10.64 -12.13
CA TYR A 463 9.99 -10.97 -11.82
C TYR A 463 10.29 -12.41 -12.19
N LYS A 464 11.53 -12.64 -12.69
CA LYS A 464 12.04 -13.98 -13.02
C LYS A 464 11.91 -14.97 -11.86
N LYS A 465 12.00 -14.52 -10.61
CA LYS A 465 11.92 -15.40 -9.42
C LYS A 465 10.50 -15.86 -9.08
N ILE A 466 9.47 -15.09 -9.48
CA ILE A 466 8.07 -15.36 -9.07
C ILE A 466 7.20 -15.83 -10.22
N TYR A 467 7.56 -15.55 -11.49
CA TYR A 467 6.63 -15.69 -12.62
C TYR A 467 6.04 -17.10 -12.78
N THR A 468 6.82 -18.15 -12.47
CA THR A 468 6.36 -19.54 -12.54
C THR A 468 5.23 -19.82 -11.55
N TYR A 469 5.25 -19.19 -10.37
CA TYR A 469 4.23 -19.36 -9.33
C TYR A 469 3.07 -18.39 -9.51
N LEU A 470 3.36 -17.12 -9.84
CA LEU A 470 2.33 -16.13 -10.16
C LEU A 470 1.48 -16.58 -11.35
N GLY A 471 2.07 -17.28 -12.33
CA GLY A 471 1.34 -17.85 -13.46
C GLY A 471 0.26 -18.86 -13.05
N ILE A 472 0.40 -19.54 -11.90
CA ILE A 472 -0.65 -20.43 -11.36
C ILE A 472 -1.84 -19.59 -10.90
N ILE A 473 -1.58 -18.55 -10.11
CA ILE A 473 -2.61 -17.64 -9.59
C ILE A 473 -3.30 -16.89 -10.74
N GLU A 474 -2.53 -16.39 -11.70
CA GLU A 474 -3.07 -15.75 -12.89
C GLU A 474 -3.88 -16.73 -13.73
N SER A 475 -3.45 -17.99 -13.88
CA SER A 475 -4.24 -19.01 -14.57
C SER A 475 -5.57 -19.28 -13.86
N LEU A 476 -5.57 -19.37 -12.53
CA LEU A 476 -6.79 -19.60 -11.73
C LEU A 476 -7.77 -18.43 -11.77
N SER A 477 -7.29 -17.18 -11.86
CA SER A 477 -8.12 -15.97 -11.72
C SER A 477 -9.30 -15.89 -12.68
N GLY A 478 -9.13 -16.40 -13.91
CA GLY A 478 -10.14 -16.47 -14.97
C GLY A 478 -10.58 -17.88 -15.37
N MET A 479 -10.17 -18.93 -14.64
CA MET A 479 -10.54 -20.31 -14.95
C MET A 479 -11.96 -20.63 -14.42
N SER A 480 -12.67 -21.57 -15.06
CA SER A 480 -14.02 -22.01 -14.65
C SER A 480 -14.00 -22.96 -13.46
N VAL A 481 -13.37 -22.54 -12.37
CA VAL A 481 -13.25 -23.26 -11.10
C VAL A 481 -13.54 -22.33 -9.93
N ASP A 482 -14.04 -22.90 -8.83
CA ASP A 482 -14.29 -22.19 -7.58
C ASP A 482 -13.01 -22.22 -6.75
N VAL A 483 -12.35 -21.07 -6.59
CA VAL A 483 -11.02 -20.97 -5.97
C VAL A 483 -11.17 -20.46 -4.55
N GLU A 484 -10.59 -21.17 -3.59
CA GLU A 484 -10.46 -20.73 -2.20
C GLU A 484 -9.00 -20.75 -1.76
N PHE A 485 -8.66 -19.92 -0.78
CA PHE A 485 -7.32 -19.86 -0.18
C PHE A 485 -7.44 -20.33 1.26
N ILE A 486 -6.68 -21.37 1.61
CA ILE A 486 -6.73 -22.01 2.93
C ILE A 486 -5.34 -22.07 3.55
N SER A 487 -5.31 -22.03 4.88
CA SER A 487 -4.09 -22.11 5.67
C SER A 487 -3.81 -23.55 6.15
N PHE A 488 -2.57 -23.82 6.57
CA PHE A 488 -2.27 -25.08 7.27
C PHE A 488 -2.99 -25.20 8.62
N ASP A 489 -3.31 -24.07 9.26
CA ASP A 489 -4.04 -24.07 10.52
C ASP A 489 -5.54 -24.34 10.28
N ASP A 490 -6.10 -23.86 9.17
CA ASP A 490 -7.47 -24.22 8.72
C ASP A 490 -7.60 -25.75 8.58
N ILE A 491 -6.55 -26.44 8.14
CA ILE A 491 -6.53 -27.91 8.01
C ILE A 491 -6.44 -28.60 9.38
N LYS A 492 -5.71 -28.02 10.34
CA LYS A 492 -5.56 -28.63 11.68
C LYS A 492 -6.80 -28.46 12.55
N GLU A 493 -7.55 -27.39 12.33
CA GLU A 493 -8.76 -27.05 13.09
C GLU A 493 -10.02 -27.79 12.59
N ASN A 494 -9.94 -28.44 11.43
CA ASN A 494 -11.00 -29.29 10.86
C ASN A 494 -10.64 -30.77 10.91
#